data_AF-A0A1G8GNX3-F1
#
_entry.id   AF-A0A1G8GNX3-F1
#
_cell.length_a   1.000
_cell.length_b   1.000
_cell.length_c   1.000
_cell.angle_alpha   90.00
_cell.angle_beta   90.00
_cell.angle_gamma   90.00
#
_symmetry.space_group_name_H-M   'P 1'
#
loop_
_entity.id
_entity.type
_entity.pdbx_description
1 polymer ?
#
loop_
_entity_poly.entity_id
_entity_poly.type
_entity_poly.pdbx_seq_one_letter_code
_entity_poly.pdbx_strand_id
1 'polypeptide(L)' 'MTISDSHYLSEEERNRIDELKEKVKYAKDDDDVKRYTTQITLIYEKARVREETSRA' A
#
# COMPACT_ATOMS: atom_id res chain seq x y z
N MET A 1 -4.80 9.05 -13.66
CA MET A 1 -3.67 8.12 -13.79
C MET A 1 -3.98 6.91 -12.91
N THR A 2 -4.79 5.98 -13.42
CA THR A 2 -5.19 4.76 -12.70
C THR A 2 -4.16 3.69 -13.05
N ILE A 3 -3.06 3.68 -12.31
CA ILE A 3 -2.01 2.71 -12.50
C ILE A 3 -2.59 1.34 -12.12
N SER A 4 -2.37 0.36 -12.98
CA SER A 4 -2.79 -1.04 -12.87
C SER A 4 -2.12 -1.79 -11.70
N ASP A 5 -1.96 -1.14 -10.54
CA ASP A 5 -1.28 -1.66 -9.33
C ASP A 5 -2.04 -2.81 -8.65
N SER A 6 -3.31 -3.03 -9.00
CA SER A 6 -4.13 -4.03 -8.33
C SER A 6 -3.81 -5.47 -8.74
N HIS A 7 -2.97 -5.69 -9.77
CA HIS A 7 -2.72 -7.04 -10.28
C HIS A 7 -1.74 -7.86 -9.42
N TYR A 8 -0.87 -7.23 -8.63
CA TYR A 8 0.20 -7.92 -7.90
C TYR A 8 0.04 -7.91 -6.37
N LEU A 9 -1.00 -7.25 -5.83
CA LEU A 9 -1.32 -7.28 -4.41
C LEU A 9 -2.05 -8.57 -4.02
N SER A 10 -1.57 -9.22 -2.96
CA SER A 10 -2.30 -10.31 -2.28
C SER A 10 -3.56 -9.77 -1.59
N GLU A 11 -4.47 -10.67 -1.21
CA GLU A 11 -5.67 -10.30 -0.45
C GLU A 11 -5.31 -9.65 0.90
N GLU A 12 -4.30 -10.19 1.59
CA GLU A 12 -3.80 -9.64 2.85
C GLU A 12 -3.25 -8.21 2.67
N GLU A 13 -2.49 -7.97 1.61
CA GLU A 13 -1.94 -6.64 1.30
C GLU A 13 -3.04 -5.64 0.96
N ARG A 14 -4.08 -6.06 0.22
CA ARG A 14 -5.25 -5.22 -0.09
C ARG A 14 -6.00 -4.83 1.18
N ASN A 15 -6.32 -5.81 2.02
CA ASN A 15 -6.99 -5.58 3.30
C ASN A 15 -6.17 -4.62 4.16
N ARG A 16 -4.85 -4.79 4.20
CA ARG A 16 -3.97 -3.92 4.96
C ARG A 16 -3.92 -2.49 4.40
N ILE A 17 -3.88 -2.33 3.08
CA ILE A 17 -3.94 -1.01 2.44
C ILE A 17 -5.26 -0.32 2.77
N ASP A 18 -6.38 -1.03 2.74
CA ASP A 18 -7.69 -0.44 3.02
C ASP A 18 -7.84 -0.05 4.49
N GLU A 19 -7.33 -0.86 5.43
CA GLU A 19 -7.20 -0.47 6.84
C GLU A 19 -6.34 0.81 7.01
N LEU A 20 -5.20 0.89 6.31
CA LEU A 20 -4.31 2.04 6.40
C LEU A 20 -4.95 3.29 5.79
N LYS A 21 -5.70 3.17 4.69
CA LYS A 21 -6.47 4.29 4.12
C LYS A 21 -7.54 4.78 5.09
N GLU A 22 -8.21 3.86 5.78
CA GLU A 22 -9.18 4.24 6.81
C GLU A 22 -8.50 5.00 7.96
N LYS A 23 -7.32 4.53 8.40
CA LYS A 23 -6.52 5.24 9.41
C LYS A 23 -6.05 6.62 8.96
N VAL A 24 -5.64 6.78 7.70
CA VAL A 24 -5.30 8.11 7.13
C VAL A 24 -6.50 9.04 7.19
N LYS A 25 -7.71 8.55 6.88
CA LYS A 25 -8.93 9.37 6.88
C LYS A 25 -9.29 9.90 8.28
N TYR A 26 -8.97 9.15 9.33
CA TYR A 26 -9.28 9.51 10.72
C TYR A 26 -8.07 10.00 11.53
N ALA A 27 -6.89 10.07 10.91
CA ALA A 27 -5.69 10.59 11.56
C ALA A 27 -5.87 12.05 11.94
N LYS A 28 -5.47 12.40 13.16
CA LYS A 28 -5.60 13.77 13.70
C LYS A 28 -4.31 14.56 13.65
N ASP A 29 -3.19 13.89 13.41
CA ASP A 29 -1.87 14.51 13.31
C ASP A 29 -1.17 14.10 12.00
N ASP A 30 -0.28 14.99 11.56
CA ASP A 30 0.44 14.85 10.29
C ASP A 30 1.47 13.71 10.32
N ASP A 31 2.01 13.35 11.49
CA ASP A 31 2.98 12.26 11.60
C ASP A 31 2.30 10.90 11.45
N ASP A 32 1.09 10.74 11.98
CA ASP A 32 0.26 9.56 11.73
C ASP A 32 -0.10 9.44 10.24
N VAL A 33 -0.51 10.55 9.59
CA VAL A 33 -0.78 10.56 8.15
C VAL A 33 0.46 10.09 7.38
N LYS A 34 1.63 10.70 7.64
CA LYS A 34 2.90 10.30 6.98
C LYS A 34 3.24 8.84 7.23
N ARG A 35 3.04 8.36 8.46
CA ARG A 35 3.35 6.99 8.84
C ARG A 35 2.46 5.98 8.12
N TYR A 36 1.16 6.26 8.00
CA TYR A 36 0.23 5.38 7.30
C TYR A 36 0.44 5.43 5.79
N THR A 37 0.66 6.61 5.20
CA THR A 37 0.96 6.72 3.77
C THR A 37 2.28 6.04 3.41
N THR A 38 3.31 6.16 4.26
CA THR A 38 4.59 5.45 4.06
C THR A 38 4.39 3.94 4.07
N GLN A 39 3.60 3.41 5.01
CA GLN A 39 3.29 1.99 5.05
C GLN A 39 2.55 1.51 3.79
N ILE A 40 1.61 2.32 3.27
CA ILE A 40 0.91 2.01 2.02
C ILE A 40 1.92 1.92 0.86
N THR A 41 2.80 2.91 0.72
CA THR A 41 3.83 2.92 -0.34
C THR A 41 4.73 1.68 -0.26
N LEU A 42 5.20 1.33 0.94
CA LEU A 42 6.06 0.16 1.12
C LEU A 42 5.37 -1.15 0.72
N ILE A 43 4.05 -1.27 0.92
CA ILE A 43 3.30 -2.45 0.49
C ILE A 43 3.27 -2.53 -1.05
N TYR A 44 2.98 -1.42 -1.72
CA TYR A 44 3.00 -1.37 -3.19
C TYR A 44 4.39 -1.69 -3.75
N GLU A 45 5.45 -1.10 -3.20
CA GLU A 45 6.81 -1.35 -3.66
C GLU A 45 7.23 -2.81 -3.46
N LYS A 46 6.93 -3.40 -2.29
CA LYS A 46 7.19 -4.83 -2.05
C LYS A 46 6.46 -5.72 -3.04
N ALA A 47 5.19 -5.43 -3.28
CA ALA A 47 4.38 -6.22 -4.20
C ALA A 47 4.88 -6.08 -5.66
N ARG A 48 5.32 -4.89 -6.05
CA ARG A 48 5.95 -4.64 -7.36
C ARG A 48 7.26 -5.41 -7.52
N VAL A 49 8.18 -5.31 -6.55
CA VAL A 49 9.48 -6.01 -6.59
C VAL A 49 9.28 -7.53 -6.61
N ARG A 50 8.30 -8.05 -5.86
CA ARG A 50 7.95 -9.47 -5.89
C ARG A 50 7.49 -9.92 -7.28
N GLU A 51 6.67 -9.12 -7.96
CA GLU A 51 6.20 -9.40 -9.31
C GLU A 51 7.36 -9.34 -10.32
N GLU A 52 8.18 -8.29 -10.27
CA GLU A 52 9.40 -8.15 -11.09
C GLU A 52 10.34 -9.35 -10.91
N THR A 53 10.56 -9.80 -9.67
CA THR A 53 11.43 -10.95 -9.36
C THR A 53 10.82 -12.27 -9.81
N SER A 54 9.48 -12.41 -9.76
CA SER A 54 8.80 -13.62 -10.20
C SER A 54 8.75 -13.77 -11.73
N ARG A 55 8.96 -12.68 -12.48
CA ARG A 55 9.01 -12.68 -13.95
C ARG A 55 10.43 -12.76 -14.53
N ALA A 56 11.46 -12.62 -13.68
CA ALA A 56 12.88 -12.74 -14.04
C ALA A 56 13.36 -14.19 -13.98
#